data_AF-A0A9W8RBE2-F1
#
_entry.id   AF-A0A9W8RBE2-F1
#
_cell.length_a   1.000
_cell.length_b   1.000
_cell.length_c   1.000
_cell.angle_alpha   90.00
_cell.angle_beta   90.00
_cell.angle_gamma   90.00
#
_symmetry.space_group_name_H-M   'P 1'
#
loop_
_entity.id
_entity.type
_entity.pdbx_description
1 polymer ?
#
loop_
_entity_poly.entity_id
_entity_poly.type
_entity_poly.pdbx_seq_one_letter_code
_entity_poly.pdbx_strand_id
1 'polypeptide(L)'
;MSGDVAMQDATPEREQQRVVDIVNNDADVEESRPPNTLILKASDLTRDEKMRLADLFELFMTAHKPLRKQSGETPSYQDFLGEIFASWSSDHKENNPPEIASPRLEDTSVQAGVLRCDSPSGWYLGKGCLPGGPRLAGAPVFLDFVLIPYSDVLMNGLWVDDWCDDIWGGVNSQDGGDRWGFLFRDENGEPCSEYSVKLTDEFDDAVDLQVSVMQKYDQDKRERVTMYNRELVVNAARRRICKWAIDGTETTARVDEDDRVSKDEIDDKPILAFGCVREWFEDAEELYTRFKAASS
;
A
#
# COMPACT_ATOMS: atom_id res chain seq x y z
N MET A 1 -10.85 37.68 18.34
CA MET A 1 -11.42 36.31 18.35
C MET A 1 -11.57 35.90 16.91
N SER A 2 -10.50 35.32 16.37
CA SER A 2 -10.42 34.87 14.97
C SER A 2 -11.03 33.49 14.92
N GLY A 3 -12.11 33.33 14.16
CA GLY A 3 -12.80 32.05 14.03
C GLY A 3 -12.05 31.15 13.06
N ASP A 4 -11.36 30.16 13.60
CA ASP A 4 -11.06 28.93 12.87
C ASP A 4 -12.40 28.25 12.58
N VAL A 5 -12.87 28.40 11.35
CA VAL A 5 -14.00 27.64 10.82
C VAL A 5 -13.47 26.22 10.60
N ALA A 6 -13.72 25.36 11.60
CA ALA A 6 -13.44 23.94 11.53
C ALA A 6 -14.10 23.35 10.27
N MET A 7 -13.29 22.75 9.40
CA MET A 7 -13.73 21.84 8.34
C MET A 7 -14.31 20.58 8.99
N GLN A 8 -15.56 20.63 9.45
CA GLN A 8 -16.29 19.48 9.95
C GLN A 8 -17.47 19.16 9.03
N ASP A 9 -17.40 17.96 8.44
CA ASP A 9 -18.47 17.14 7.88
C ASP A 9 -19.34 17.79 6.79
N ALA A 10 -18.80 17.85 5.57
CA ALA A 10 -19.67 17.78 4.40
C ALA A 10 -20.33 16.38 4.40
N THR A 11 -21.66 16.32 4.31
CA THR A 11 -22.35 15.04 4.17
C THR A 11 -22.01 14.42 2.81
N PRO A 12 -22.05 13.08 2.65
CA PRO A 12 -21.72 12.41 1.39
C PRO A 12 -22.50 12.97 0.19
N GLU A 13 -23.75 13.40 0.40
CA GLU A 13 -24.58 13.99 -0.65
C GLU A 13 -24.05 15.35 -1.13
N ARG A 14 -23.44 16.14 -0.24
CA ARG A 14 -22.82 17.42 -0.62
C ARG A 14 -21.54 17.21 -1.41
N GLU A 15 -20.77 16.19 -1.07
CA GLU A 15 -19.56 15.84 -1.83
C GLU A 15 -19.91 15.32 -3.22
N GLN A 16 -20.90 14.44 -3.32
CA GLN A 16 -21.40 13.97 -4.61
C GLN A 16 -21.94 15.13 -5.47
N GLN A 17 -22.72 16.06 -4.90
CA GLN A 17 -23.21 17.22 -5.64
C GLN A 17 -22.07 18.11 -6.13
N ARG A 18 -21.02 18.30 -5.32
CA ARG A 18 -19.83 19.06 -5.75
C ARG A 18 -19.15 18.43 -6.95
N VAL A 19 -19.00 17.10 -6.96
CA VAL A 19 -18.44 16.38 -8.12
C VAL A 19 -19.31 16.59 -9.36
N VAL A 20 -20.63 16.45 -9.22
CA VAL A 20 -21.59 16.70 -10.31
C VAL A 20 -21.47 18.12 -10.84
N ASP A 21 -21.34 19.12 -9.96
CA ASP A 21 -21.18 20.52 -10.35
C ASP A 21 -19.85 20.77 -11.08
N ILE A 22 -18.75 20.15 -10.64
CA ILE A 22 -17.45 20.23 -11.31
C ILE A 22 -17.55 19.71 -12.75
N VAL A 23 -18.15 18.52 -12.93
CA VAL A 23 -18.29 17.90 -14.25
C VAL A 23 -19.24 18.69 -15.16
N ASN A 24 -20.36 19.19 -14.63
CA ASN A 24 -21.32 19.99 -15.42
C ASN A 24 -20.73 21.32 -15.91
N ASN A 25 -19.84 21.92 -15.12
CA ASN A 25 -19.16 23.17 -15.47
C ASN A 25 -17.94 22.96 -16.38
N ASP A 26 -17.57 21.72 -16.69
CA ASP A 26 -16.52 21.42 -17.64
C ASP A 26 -16.99 21.78 -19.07
N ALA A 27 -16.34 22.78 -19.66
CA ALA A 27 -16.63 23.27 -21.00
C ALA A 27 -15.84 22.52 -22.08
N ASP A 28 -14.80 21.76 -21.72
CA ASP A 28 -13.94 21.04 -22.64
C ASP A 28 -14.54 19.67 -22.97
N VAL A 29 -15.64 19.65 -23.73
CA VAL A 29 -16.40 18.43 -24.06
C VAL A 29 -16.72 18.36 -25.55
N GLU A 30 -16.79 17.14 -26.07
CA GLU A 30 -17.27 16.86 -27.42
C GLU A 30 -18.81 16.82 -27.42
N GLU A 31 -19.46 17.31 -28.47
CA GLU A 31 -20.93 17.26 -28.55
C GLU A 31 -21.42 15.88 -28.98
N SER A 32 -20.75 15.27 -29.95
CA SER A 32 -21.12 13.97 -30.50
C SER A 32 -19.96 13.33 -31.27
N ARG A 33 -19.98 12.00 -31.36
CA ARG A 33 -18.95 11.21 -32.03
C ARG A 33 -19.57 9.97 -32.67
N PRO A 34 -19.23 9.64 -33.94
CA PRO A 34 -19.71 8.40 -34.54
C PRO A 34 -19.02 7.18 -33.89
N PRO A 35 -19.64 5.98 -33.99
CA PRO A 35 -19.05 4.73 -33.54
C PRO A 35 -17.65 4.49 -34.11
N ASN A 36 -16.80 3.78 -33.37
CA ASN A 36 -15.41 3.44 -33.72
C ASN A 36 -14.47 4.65 -33.95
N THR A 37 -14.75 5.77 -33.30
CA THR A 37 -13.85 6.93 -33.32
C THR A 37 -12.97 6.93 -32.08
N LEU A 38 -11.67 7.13 -32.26
CA LEU A 38 -10.68 7.16 -31.19
C LEU A 38 -10.89 8.36 -30.26
N ILE A 39 -10.69 8.12 -28.96
CA ILE A 39 -10.68 9.14 -27.92
C ILE A 39 -9.22 9.28 -27.48
N LEU A 40 -8.62 10.43 -27.76
CA LEU A 40 -7.18 10.68 -27.58
C LEU A 40 -6.90 11.56 -26.35
N LYS A 41 -7.88 12.35 -25.93
CA LYS A 41 -7.76 13.30 -24.82
C LYS A 41 -9.12 13.54 -24.16
N ALA A 42 -9.10 14.17 -22.99
CA ALA A 42 -10.30 14.43 -22.20
C ALA A 42 -11.34 15.31 -22.92
N SER A 43 -10.92 16.21 -23.81
CA SER A 43 -11.83 17.05 -24.61
C SER A 43 -12.70 16.24 -25.57
N ASP A 44 -12.28 15.02 -25.92
CA ASP A 44 -12.99 14.17 -26.89
C ASP A 44 -14.15 13.41 -26.22
N LEU A 45 -14.30 13.53 -24.90
CA LEU A 45 -15.40 12.97 -24.13
C LEU A 45 -16.60 13.92 -24.12
N THR A 46 -17.78 13.36 -24.27
CA THR A 46 -19.04 14.08 -24.07
C THR A 46 -19.30 14.36 -22.60
N ARG A 47 -20.23 15.28 -22.33
CA ARG A 47 -20.68 15.56 -20.95
C ARG A 47 -21.28 14.33 -20.26
N ASP A 48 -22.06 13.51 -20.97
CA ASP A 48 -22.64 12.29 -20.40
C ASP A 48 -21.54 11.28 -20.02
N GLU A 49 -20.57 11.06 -20.89
CA GLU A 49 -19.40 10.20 -20.60
C GLU A 49 -18.60 10.71 -19.40
N LYS A 50 -18.34 12.02 -19.31
CA LYS A 50 -17.67 12.62 -18.13
C LYS A 50 -18.49 12.43 -16.85
N MET A 51 -19.82 12.57 -16.91
CA MET A 51 -20.70 12.28 -15.78
C MET A 51 -20.63 10.82 -15.35
N ARG A 52 -20.42 9.89 -16.29
CA ARG A 52 -20.16 8.46 -16.01
C ARG A 52 -18.75 8.16 -15.50
N LEU A 53 -17.90 9.17 -15.30
CA LEU A 53 -16.62 9.04 -14.60
C LEU A 53 -16.64 9.68 -13.21
N ALA A 54 -17.75 10.32 -12.80
CA ALA A 54 -17.87 11.02 -11.53
C ALA A 54 -17.68 10.11 -10.30
N ASP A 55 -18.19 8.87 -10.36
CA ASP A 55 -18.00 7.86 -9.32
C ASP A 55 -16.52 7.48 -9.16
N LEU A 56 -15.81 7.31 -10.28
CA LEU A 56 -14.38 7.02 -10.28
C LEU A 56 -13.58 8.21 -9.76
N PHE A 57 -13.98 9.45 -10.08
CA PHE A 57 -13.34 10.64 -9.53
C PHE A 57 -13.51 10.75 -8.00
N GLU A 58 -14.67 10.39 -7.45
CA GLU A 58 -14.87 10.33 -5.99
C GLU A 58 -13.91 9.32 -5.33
N LEU A 59 -13.74 8.15 -5.93
CA LEU A 59 -12.79 7.13 -5.46
C LEU A 59 -11.35 7.61 -5.59
N PHE A 60 -11.01 8.29 -6.69
CA PHE A 60 -9.70 8.89 -6.91
C PHE A 60 -9.36 9.91 -5.82
N MET A 61 -10.29 10.81 -5.46
CA MET A 61 -10.09 11.75 -4.35
C MET A 61 -9.90 11.04 -3.01
N THR A 62 -10.61 9.93 -2.79
CA THR A 62 -10.48 9.13 -1.56
C THR A 62 -9.13 8.44 -1.47
N ALA A 63 -8.63 7.91 -2.59
CA ALA A 63 -7.33 7.25 -2.69
C ALA A 63 -6.15 8.22 -2.49
N HIS A 64 -6.35 9.50 -2.77
CA HIS A 64 -5.33 10.56 -2.72
C HIS A 64 -5.19 11.26 -1.36
N LYS A 65 -5.82 10.77 -0.28
CA LYS A 65 -5.65 11.38 1.05
C LYS A 65 -4.16 11.54 1.37
N PRO A 66 -3.65 12.79 1.48
CA PRO A 66 -2.22 13.02 1.42
C PRO A 66 -1.51 12.35 2.59
N LEU A 67 -0.48 11.59 2.26
CA LEU A 67 0.60 11.27 3.19
C LEU A 67 1.13 12.60 3.73
N ARG A 68 1.15 12.74 5.07
CA ARG A 68 1.31 13.93 5.93
C ARG A 68 2.38 15.00 5.55
N LYS A 69 3.12 14.88 4.45
CA LYS A 69 4.23 15.75 4.05
C LYS A 69 4.17 16.34 2.63
N GLN A 70 3.24 15.93 1.76
CA GLN A 70 3.07 16.61 0.46
C GLN A 70 2.07 17.76 0.62
N SER A 71 2.39 18.92 0.05
CA SER A 71 1.58 20.15 0.09
C SER A 71 0.11 19.81 -0.14
N GLY A 72 -0.76 20.19 0.81
CA GLY A 72 -2.15 19.74 0.94
C GLY A 72 -3.11 20.26 -0.14
N GLU A 73 -2.71 20.20 -1.40
CA GLU A 73 -3.59 20.46 -2.53
C GLU A 73 -4.40 19.19 -2.81
N THR A 74 -5.72 19.31 -2.66
CA THR A 74 -6.65 18.26 -3.05
C THR A 74 -6.54 18.06 -4.56
N PRO A 75 -6.44 16.82 -5.07
CA PRO A 75 -6.39 16.57 -6.50
C PRO A 75 -7.59 17.18 -7.20
N SER A 76 -7.34 17.87 -8.30
CA SER A 76 -8.39 18.44 -9.12
C SER A 76 -8.98 17.40 -10.06
N TYR A 77 -10.16 17.69 -10.61
CA TYR A 77 -10.76 16.89 -11.67
C TYR A 77 -9.88 16.81 -12.93
N GLN A 78 -9.08 17.87 -13.18
CA GLN A 78 -8.15 17.89 -14.30
C GLN A 78 -6.95 16.98 -14.09
N ASP A 79 -6.49 16.80 -12.83
CA ASP A 79 -5.44 15.84 -12.52
C ASP A 79 -5.90 14.40 -12.81
N PHE A 80 -7.13 14.08 -12.38
CA PHE A 80 -7.76 12.79 -12.67
C PHE A 80 -7.88 12.52 -14.18
N LEU A 81 -8.40 13.48 -14.94
CA LEU A 81 -8.48 13.35 -16.40
C LEU A 81 -7.09 13.27 -17.05
N GLY A 82 -6.13 14.06 -16.56
CA GLY A 82 -4.75 14.03 -17.03
C GLY A 82 -4.11 12.66 -16.88
N GLU A 83 -4.40 11.94 -15.80
CA GLU A 83 -3.90 10.58 -15.58
C GLU A 83 -4.54 9.53 -16.47
N ILE A 84 -5.86 9.62 -16.68
CA ILE A 84 -6.56 8.72 -17.59
C ILE A 84 -5.88 8.75 -18.97
N PHE A 85 -5.55 9.93 -19.48
CA PHE A 85 -4.95 10.12 -20.80
C PHE A 85 -3.42 10.23 -20.78
N ALA A 86 -2.77 9.99 -19.64
CA ALA A 86 -1.31 10.02 -19.55
C ALA A 86 -0.68 8.93 -20.41
N SER A 87 -0.14 9.31 -21.56
CA SER A 87 0.44 8.40 -22.57
C SER A 87 -0.51 7.27 -22.99
N TRP A 88 -1.82 7.53 -22.98
CA TRP A 88 -2.85 6.54 -23.25
C TRP A 88 -3.92 7.08 -24.19
N SER A 89 -4.46 6.21 -25.04
CA SER A 89 -5.59 6.48 -25.94
C SER A 89 -6.48 5.25 -26.04
N SER A 90 -7.71 5.42 -26.53
CA SER A 90 -8.71 4.34 -26.58
C SER A 90 -8.36 3.17 -27.52
N ASP A 91 -7.30 3.27 -28.32
CA ASP A 91 -6.77 2.19 -29.17
C ASP A 91 -5.86 1.21 -28.41
N HIS A 92 -5.47 1.54 -27.18
CA HIS A 92 -4.64 0.67 -26.34
C HIS A 92 -5.39 -0.62 -26.02
N LYS A 93 -4.75 -1.74 -26.34
CA LYS A 93 -5.33 -3.08 -26.17
C LYS A 93 -5.18 -3.63 -24.75
N GLU A 94 -4.33 -3.01 -23.94
CA GLU A 94 -3.97 -3.49 -22.62
C GLU A 94 -4.63 -2.61 -21.55
N ASN A 95 -5.71 -3.13 -20.97
CA ASN A 95 -6.34 -2.58 -19.76
C ASN A 95 -6.47 -3.71 -18.72
N ASN A 96 -5.36 -4.40 -18.46
CA ASN A 96 -5.32 -5.44 -17.43
C ASN A 96 -5.53 -4.79 -16.05
N PRO A 97 -6.22 -5.47 -15.12
CA PRO A 97 -6.30 -5.00 -13.74
C PRO A 97 -4.88 -4.79 -13.16
N PRO A 98 -4.64 -3.71 -12.41
CA PRO A 98 -3.34 -3.53 -11.78
C PRO A 98 -3.11 -4.59 -10.71
N GLU A 99 -1.86 -4.93 -10.48
CA GLU A 99 -1.43 -5.78 -9.37
C GLU A 99 -0.74 -4.92 -8.33
N ILE A 100 -1.03 -5.17 -7.04
CA ILE A 100 -0.29 -4.49 -5.99
C ILE A 100 1.17 -4.96 -6.00
N ALA A 101 2.09 -4.02 -6.10
CA ALA A 101 3.51 -4.34 -6.10
C ALA A 101 3.89 -5.08 -4.81
N SER A 102 4.59 -6.21 -4.96
CA SER A 102 5.20 -6.91 -3.83
C SER A 102 6.26 -6.04 -3.18
N PRO A 103 6.32 -5.98 -1.84
CA PRO A 103 7.36 -5.22 -1.16
C PRO A 103 8.74 -5.80 -1.49
N ARG A 104 9.72 -4.93 -1.76
CA ARG A 104 11.13 -5.32 -1.87
C ARG A 104 11.82 -5.05 -0.54
N LEU A 105 12.89 -5.81 -0.26
CA LEU A 105 13.65 -5.65 0.97
C LEU A 105 14.11 -4.20 1.20
N GLU A 106 14.60 -3.54 0.15
CA GLU A 106 15.01 -2.13 0.18
C GLU A 106 13.88 -1.14 0.50
N ASP A 107 12.63 -1.52 0.25
CA ASP A 107 11.47 -0.68 0.49
C ASP A 107 11.06 -0.73 1.97
N THR A 108 11.19 -1.89 2.63
CA THR A 108 10.68 -2.13 4.00
C THR A 108 11.76 -2.24 5.07
N SER A 109 13.03 -2.44 4.70
CA SER A 109 14.11 -2.70 5.68
C SER A 109 15.01 -1.50 5.95
N VAL A 110 15.55 -1.43 7.16
CA VAL A 110 16.52 -0.42 7.60
C VAL A 110 17.87 -1.09 7.85
N GLN A 111 18.98 -0.48 7.44
CA GLN A 111 20.31 -1.00 7.77
C GLN A 111 20.54 -0.90 9.27
N ALA A 112 20.49 -2.03 9.96
CA ALA A 112 20.59 -2.11 11.41
C ALA A 112 22.05 -2.01 11.89
N GLY A 113 22.99 -2.54 11.11
CA GLY A 113 24.35 -2.72 11.60
C GLY A 113 25.23 -3.56 10.70
N VAL A 114 26.22 -4.20 11.32
CA VAL A 114 27.12 -5.16 10.68
C VAL A 114 27.28 -6.43 11.51
N LEU A 115 27.68 -7.53 10.89
CA LEU A 115 27.99 -8.77 11.60
C LEU A 115 29.22 -8.61 12.52
N ARG A 116 29.12 -9.11 13.75
CA ARG A 116 30.20 -9.12 14.77
C ARG A 116 31.32 -10.09 14.45
N CYS A 117 30.97 -11.23 13.86
CA CYS A 117 31.88 -12.32 13.53
C CYS A 117 31.44 -12.98 12.23
N ASP A 118 32.36 -13.75 11.64
CA ASP A 118 32.02 -14.61 10.51
C ASP A 118 30.91 -15.58 10.93
N SER A 119 29.89 -15.72 10.09
CA SER A 119 28.72 -16.54 10.35
C SER A 119 28.45 -17.43 9.15
N PRO A 120 28.16 -18.73 9.34
CA PRO A 120 27.76 -19.57 8.23
C PRO A 120 26.44 -19.04 7.64
N SER A 121 26.39 -18.89 6.32
CA SER A 121 25.15 -18.72 5.58
C SER A 121 24.34 -20.01 5.65
N GLY A 122 23.05 -19.91 5.93
CA GLY A 122 22.16 -21.07 6.04
C GLY A 122 22.24 -21.75 7.41
N TRP A 123 21.32 -21.40 8.28
CA TRP A 123 21.11 -22.14 9.52
C TRP A 123 20.21 -23.36 9.28
N TYR A 124 20.28 -24.31 10.21
CA TYR A 124 19.65 -25.63 10.17
C TYR A 124 18.12 -25.58 10.17
N LEU A 125 17.50 -25.23 9.05
CA LEU A 125 16.15 -25.72 8.75
C LEU A 125 16.35 -27.09 8.11
N GLY A 126 15.87 -28.16 8.74
CA GLY A 126 16.17 -29.57 8.45
C GLY A 126 15.85 -30.12 7.05
N LYS A 127 15.81 -29.29 6.01
CA LYS A 127 15.65 -29.65 4.59
C LYS A 127 16.69 -28.95 3.71
N GLY A 128 17.96 -29.28 3.93
CA GLY A 128 19.06 -28.95 3.01
C GLY A 128 19.48 -27.48 3.04
N CYS A 129 20.75 -27.22 3.33
CA CYS A 129 21.32 -25.88 3.22
C CYS A 129 21.20 -25.41 1.76
N LEU A 130 20.55 -24.27 1.54
CA LEU A 130 20.82 -23.51 0.32
C LEU A 130 22.32 -23.15 0.33
N PRO A 131 23.03 -23.28 -0.79
CA PRO A 131 24.46 -23.00 -0.86
C PRO A 131 24.71 -21.48 -0.85
N GLY A 132 24.56 -20.85 0.32
CA GLY A 132 25.16 -19.55 0.58
C GLY A 132 26.67 -19.72 0.85
N GLY A 133 27.46 -18.70 0.50
CA GLY A 133 28.85 -18.60 0.95
C GLY A 133 28.92 -18.01 2.37
N PRO A 134 29.98 -18.28 3.16
CA PRO A 134 30.10 -17.76 4.52
C PRO A 134 29.95 -16.25 4.56
N ARG A 135 29.19 -15.75 5.54
CA ARG A 135 29.05 -14.33 5.81
C ARG A 135 30.24 -13.86 6.61
N LEU A 136 30.84 -12.74 6.20
CA LEU A 136 32.03 -12.20 6.85
C LEU A 136 31.67 -11.19 7.93
N ALA A 137 32.47 -11.14 8.99
CA ALA A 137 32.42 -10.08 9.98
C ALA A 137 32.51 -8.71 9.28
N GLY A 138 31.67 -7.76 9.69
CA GLY A 138 31.57 -6.44 9.06
C GLY A 138 30.59 -6.36 7.88
N ALA A 139 30.03 -7.48 7.39
CA ALA A 139 28.99 -7.44 6.37
C ALA A 139 27.72 -6.75 6.89
N PRO A 140 27.00 -5.97 6.06
CA PRO A 140 25.82 -5.22 6.48
C PRO A 140 24.67 -6.16 6.86
N VAL A 141 23.91 -5.74 7.87
CA VAL A 141 22.68 -6.41 8.32
C VAL A 141 21.56 -5.39 8.34
N PHE A 142 20.39 -5.82 7.91
CA PHE A 142 19.17 -5.04 7.82
C PHE A 142 18.12 -5.60 8.78
N LEU A 143 17.29 -4.74 9.36
CA LEU A 143 16.08 -5.12 10.08
C LEU A 143 14.87 -4.87 9.19
N ASP A 144 13.99 -5.86 9.12
CA ASP A 144 12.72 -5.80 8.40
C ASP A 144 11.54 -5.93 9.37
N PHE A 145 10.38 -5.40 9.00
CA PHE A 145 9.11 -5.64 9.69
C PHE A 145 8.22 -6.51 8.81
N VAL A 146 7.77 -7.64 9.35
CA VAL A 146 7.02 -8.64 8.59
C VAL A 146 5.60 -8.74 9.15
N LEU A 147 4.60 -8.44 8.31
CA LEU A 147 3.20 -8.83 8.55
C LEU A 147 2.92 -10.17 7.90
N ILE A 148 2.36 -11.11 8.66
CA ILE A 148 2.02 -12.46 8.21
C ILE A 148 0.50 -12.51 8.06
N PRO A 149 0.04 -12.41 6.80
CA PRO A 149 -0.78 -13.47 6.25
C PRO A 149 -0.23 -13.98 4.90
N TYR A 150 1.01 -13.60 4.55
CA TYR A 150 1.62 -13.92 3.25
C TYR A 150 1.75 -15.43 3.06
N SER A 151 0.95 -15.96 2.13
CA SER A 151 0.86 -17.36 1.75
C SER A 151 2.24 -18.00 1.52
N ASP A 152 2.58 -18.90 2.44
CA ASP A 152 3.05 -20.27 2.19
C ASP A 152 4.26 -20.57 1.30
N VAL A 153 4.85 -19.66 0.51
CA VAL A 153 5.89 -20.10 -0.45
C VAL A 153 7.31 -19.93 0.07
N LEU A 154 7.64 -18.79 0.71
CA LEU A 154 8.98 -18.57 1.26
C LEU A 154 9.14 -19.07 2.69
N MET A 155 8.02 -19.26 3.40
CA MET A 155 8.03 -19.59 4.82
C MET A 155 7.75 -21.06 5.11
N ASN A 156 7.28 -21.86 4.14
CA ASN A 156 6.97 -23.30 4.34
C ASN A 156 8.16 -24.18 4.79
N GLY A 157 9.39 -23.67 4.69
CA GLY A 157 10.59 -24.29 5.27
C GLY A 157 11.00 -23.78 6.65
N LEU A 158 10.50 -22.62 7.08
CA LEU A 158 10.81 -21.92 8.34
C LEU A 158 9.88 -22.33 9.50
N TRP A 159 8.83 -23.11 9.24
CA TRP A 159 7.78 -23.48 10.20
C TRP A 159 7.99 -24.82 10.92
N VAL A 160 9.21 -25.12 11.38
CA VAL A 160 9.36 -26.22 12.34
C VAL A 160 9.14 -25.63 13.72
N ASP A 161 8.07 -26.07 14.39
CA ASP A 161 7.52 -25.90 15.76
C ASP A 161 8.23 -25.07 16.86
N ASP A 162 9.47 -24.64 16.69
CA ASP A 162 10.14 -23.70 17.56
C ASP A 162 10.28 -22.36 16.83
N TRP A 163 9.40 -21.41 17.15
CA TRP A 163 9.68 -19.99 17.00
C TRP A 163 10.90 -19.66 17.86
N CYS A 164 12.10 -19.98 17.37
CA CYS A 164 13.31 -19.68 18.11
C CYS A 164 13.45 -18.16 18.14
N ASP A 165 13.33 -17.58 19.34
CA ASP A 165 13.69 -16.20 19.65
C ASP A 165 15.05 -15.81 19.03
N ASP A 166 15.94 -16.81 18.87
CA ASP A 166 17.27 -16.69 18.26
C ASP A 166 17.30 -16.37 16.75
N ILE A 167 16.26 -16.76 15.98
CA ILE A 167 16.18 -16.60 14.50
C ILE A 167 15.56 -15.26 14.13
N TRP A 168 14.55 -14.83 14.88
CA TRP A 168 13.81 -13.61 14.60
C TRP A 168 14.35 -12.42 15.37
N GLY A 169 15.18 -12.64 16.41
CA GLY A 169 15.93 -11.57 17.05
C GLY A 169 15.04 -10.42 17.53
N GLY A 170 13.81 -10.71 17.96
CA GLY A 170 12.82 -9.67 18.16
C GLY A 170 11.48 -10.15 18.72
N VAL A 171 10.76 -9.17 19.25
CA VAL A 171 9.37 -9.25 19.73
C VAL A 171 8.47 -9.68 18.58
N ASN A 172 7.59 -10.65 18.85
CA ASN A 172 6.66 -11.19 17.86
C ASN A 172 5.29 -11.47 18.50
N SER A 173 4.22 -11.48 17.69
CA SER A 173 2.88 -11.85 18.16
C SER A 173 2.59 -13.33 17.87
N GLN A 174 2.43 -14.15 18.93
CA GLN A 174 2.14 -15.58 18.81
C GLN A 174 0.64 -15.93 18.82
N ASP A 175 -0.24 -15.08 19.34
CA ASP A 175 -1.65 -15.42 19.57
C ASP A 175 -2.60 -14.89 18.47
N GLY A 176 -3.27 -15.82 17.78
CA GLY A 176 -4.65 -15.69 17.29
C GLY A 176 -5.02 -14.67 16.20
N GLY A 177 -4.10 -13.82 15.72
CA GLY A 177 -4.37 -12.77 14.71
C GLY A 177 -3.33 -12.66 13.59
N ASP A 178 -3.26 -11.48 12.96
CA ASP A 178 -2.20 -11.12 11.99
C ASP A 178 -0.85 -11.16 12.72
N ARG A 179 -0.09 -12.23 12.47
CA ARG A 179 1.19 -12.43 13.14
C ARG A 179 2.19 -11.43 12.58
N TRP A 180 2.93 -10.76 13.44
CA TRP A 180 3.98 -9.85 13.00
C TRP A 180 5.25 -10.07 13.80
N GLY A 181 6.37 -9.64 13.21
CA GLY A 181 7.67 -9.73 13.87
C GLY A 181 8.73 -8.90 13.16
N PHE A 182 9.82 -8.69 13.87
CA PHE A 182 11.04 -8.14 13.29
C PHE A 182 11.93 -9.26 12.79
N LEU A 183 12.69 -9.02 11.73
CA LEU A 183 13.62 -10.01 11.20
C LEU A 183 14.91 -9.34 10.74
N PHE A 184 16.02 -9.76 11.31
CA PHE A 184 17.33 -9.39 10.82
C PHE A 184 17.67 -10.22 9.57
N ARG A 185 18.17 -9.57 8.51
CA ARG A 185 18.60 -10.20 7.26
C ARG A 185 19.94 -9.65 6.80
N ASP A 186 20.73 -10.45 6.10
CA ASP A 186 21.92 -9.95 5.40
C ASP A 186 21.54 -9.24 4.08
N GLU A 187 22.56 -8.77 3.35
CA GLU A 187 22.39 -8.14 2.03
C GLU A 187 21.77 -9.04 0.96
N ASN A 188 21.78 -10.36 1.17
CA ASN A 188 21.16 -11.35 0.26
C ASN A 188 19.72 -11.68 0.68
N GLY A 189 19.20 -11.05 1.75
CA GLY A 189 17.88 -11.32 2.30
C GLY A 189 17.81 -12.56 3.18
N GLU A 190 18.95 -13.19 3.50
CA GLU A 190 18.98 -14.38 4.34
C GLU A 190 18.90 -13.99 5.83
N PRO A 191 18.08 -14.70 6.66
CA PRO A 191 17.96 -14.43 8.10
C PRO A 191 19.30 -14.38 8.85
N CYS A 192 19.43 -13.44 9.78
CA CYS A 192 20.58 -13.18 10.65
C CYS A 192 20.17 -13.09 12.13
N SER A 193 21.01 -13.57 13.07
CA SER A 193 20.64 -13.59 14.48
C SER A 193 20.98 -12.24 15.08
N GLU A 194 20.07 -11.64 15.85
CA GLU A 194 20.28 -10.34 16.50
C GLU A 194 21.59 -10.31 17.31
N TYR A 195 21.92 -11.39 18.03
CA TYR A 195 23.15 -11.49 18.81
C TYR A 195 24.43 -11.37 17.97
N SER A 196 24.33 -11.69 16.68
CA SER A 196 25.44 -11.55 15.73
C SER A 196 25.56 -10.13 15.17
N VAL A 197 24.64 -9.23 15.49
CA VAL A 197 24.60 -7.87 14.93
C VAL A 197 25.24 -6.88 15.90
N LYS A 198 26.14 -6.05 15.37
CA LYS A 198 26.59 -4.82 16.00
C LYS A 198 25.81 -3.67 15.35
N LEU A 199 24.94 -3.00 16.12
CA LEU A 199 24.15 -1.88 15.65
C LEU A 199 25.04 -0.73 15.15
N THR A 200 24.55 0.04 14.18
CA THR A 200 25.17 1.30 13.76
C THR A 200 25.09 2.35 14.87
N ASP A 201 25.93 3.38 14.80
CA ASP A 201 25.87 4.51 15.73
C ASP A 201 24.68 5.46 15.43
N GLU A 202 23.82 5.12 14.45
CA GLU A 202 22.63 5.91 14.07
C GLU A 202 21.45 5.65 15.01
N PHE A 203 21.47 4.54 15.74
CA PHE A 203 20.41 4.14 16.67
C PHE A 203 20.96 4.06 18.08
N ASP A 204 20.23 4.63 19.05
CA ASP A 204 20.61 4.58 20.45
C ASP A 204 20.46 3.15 21.02
N ASP A 205 19.45 2.41 20.56
CA ASP A 205 19.15 1.04 20.96
C ASP A 205 18.31 0.29 19.91
N ALA A 206 17.93 -0.95 20.21
CA ALA A 206 17.10 -1.78 19.35
C ALA A 206 15.67 -1.24 19.19
N VAL A 207 15.14 -0.49 20.17
CA VAL A 207 13.79 0.08 20.11
C VAL A 207 13.74 1.21 19.09
N ASP A 208 14.76 2.07 19.06
CA ASP A 208 14.87 3.15 18.06
C ASP A 208 14.95 2.60 16.62
N LEU A 209 15.71 1.52 16.43
CA LEU A 209 15.77 0.78 15.18
C LEU A 209 14.39 0.18 14.79
N GLN A 210 13.68 -0.43 15.76
CA GLN A 210 12.33 -0.98 15.54
C GLN A 210 11.33 0.11 15.15
N VAL A 211 11.35 1.28 15.80
CA VAL A 211 10.50 2.42 15.43
C VAL A 211 10.81 2.88 14.01
N SER A 212 12.09 2.94 13.65
CA SER A 212 12.54 3.36 12.32
C SER A 212 12.07 2.40 11.22
N VAL A 213 12.18 1.08 11.43
CA VAL A 213 11.71 0.09 10.43
C VAL A 213 10.18 0.10 10.30
N MET A 214 9.43 0.26 11.41
CA MET A 214 7.97 0.38 11.34
C MET A 214 7.54 1.63 10.55
N GLN A 215 8.19 2.76 10.77
CA GLN A 215 7.90 3.99 10.02
C GLN A 215 8.16 3.82 8.51
N LYS A 216 9.27 3.15 8.16
CA LYS A 216 9.62 2.84 6.78
C LYS A 216 8.60 1.88 6.14
N TYR A 217 8.24 0.80 6.83
CA TYR A 217 7.21 -0.14 6.41
C TYR A 217 5.86 0.57 6.15
N ASP A 218 5.39 1.36 7.12
CA ASP A 218 4.12 2.08 7.02
C ASP A 218 4.11 3.07 5.86
N GLN A 219 5.23 3.76 5.62
CA GLN A 219 5.37 4.68 4.51
C GLN A 219 5.28 3.94 3.17
N ASP A 220 6.07 2.89 2.99
CA ASP A 220 6.05 2.05 1.78
C ASP A 220 4.65 1.44 1.53
N LYS A 221 4.05 0.85 2.56
CA LYS A 221 2.73 0.22 2.45
C LYS A 221 1.67 1.23 2.00
N ARG A 222 1.67 2.44 2.57
CA ARG A 222 0.74 3.49 2.14
C ARG A 222 1.02 3.93 0.71
N GLU A 223 2.27 4.13 0.32
CA GLU A 223 2.64 4.51 -1.05
C GLU A 223 2.17 3.47 -2.08
N ARG A 224 2.45 2.19 -1.84
CA ARG A 224 2.02 1.09 -2.73
C ARG A 224 0.50 0.98 -2.82
N VAL A 225 -0.21 1.09 -1.70
CA VAL A 225 -1.68 1.04 -1.68
C VAL A 225 -2.30 2.24 -2.37
N THR A 226 -1.78 3.46 -2.14
CA THR A 226 -2.23 4.66 -2.85
C THR A 226 -2.00 4.52 -4.36
N MET A 227 -0.83 4.03 -4.78
CA MET A 227 -0.51 3.81 -6.19
C MET A 227 -1.44 2.76 -6.82
N TYR A 228 -1.64 1.63 -6.15
CA TYR A 228 -2.57 0.59 -6.59
C TYR A 228 -4.01 1.12 -6.74
N ASN A 229 -4.55 1.79 -5.72
CA ASN A 229 -5.91 2.35 -5.76
C ASN A 229 -6.07 3.35 -6.91
N ARG A 230 -5.05 4.19 -7.13
CA ARG A 230 -5.02 5.17 -8.24
C ARG A 230 -5.03 4.48 -9.60
N GLU A 231 -4.17 3.50 -9.80
CA GLU A 231 -4.13 2.71 -11.03
C GLU A 231 -5.43 1.94 -11.26
N LEU A 232 -6.06 1.40 -10.22
CA LEU A 232 -7.31 0.66 -10.31
C LEU A 232 -8.44 1.53 -10.87
N VAL A 233 -8.59 2.73 -10.32
CA VAL A 233 -9.59 3.71 -10.74
C VAL A 233 -9.31 4.21 -12.16
N VAL A 234 -8.05 4.54 -12.48
CA VAL A 234 -7.65 4.98 -13.82
C VAL A 234 -7.89 3.88 -14.86
N ASN A 235 -7.56 2.63 -14.53
CA ASN A 235 -7.77 1.49 -15.42
C ASN A 235 -9.26 1.26 -15.69
N ALA A 236 -10.11 1.33 -14.65
CA ALA A 236 -11.56 1.24 -14.82
C ALA A 236 -12.11 2.35 -15.75
N ALA A 237 -11.64 3.59 -15.59
CA ALA A 237 -12.02 4.70 -16.49
C ALA A 237 -11.61 4.41 -17.94
N ARG A 238 -10.38 3.94 -18.15
CA ARG A 238 -9.86 3.56 -19.48
C ARG A 238 -10.70 2.46 -20.15
N ARG A 239 -11.11 1.44 -19.39
CA ARG A 239 -12.01 0.38 -19.91
C ARG A 239 -13.37 0.94 -20.36
N ARG A 240 -13.98 1.83 -19.56
CA ARG A 240 -15.22 2.53 -19.94
C ARG A 240 -15.04 3.30 -21.24
N ILE A 241 -13.98 4.11 -21.31
CA ILE A 241 -13.66 4.94 -22.48
C ILE A 241 -13.43 4.10 -23.75
N CYS A 242 -12.73 2.97 -23.66
CA CYS A 242 -12.57 2.06 -24.80
C CYS A 242 -13.92 1.55 -25.35
N LYS A 243 -14.87 1.23 -24.48
CA LYS A 243 -16.22 0.79 -24.90
C LYS A 243 -16.99 1.93 -25.54
N TRP A 244 -16.93 3.11 -24.95
CA TRP A 244 -17.56 4.30 -25.53
C TRP A 244 -16.96 4.64 -26.88
N ALA A 245 -15.63 4.51 -27.06
CA ALA A 245 -14.92 4.69 -28.33
C ALA A 245 -15.54 3.85 -29.47
N ILE A 246 -15.89 2.59 -29.16
CA ILE A 246 -16.54 1.65 -30.07
C ILE A 246 -17.99 2.04 -30.33
N ASP A 247 -18.75 2.29 -29.26
CA ASP A 247 -20.21 2.49 -29.32
C ASP A 247 -20.59 3.84 -29.99
N GLY A 248 -19.76 4.88 -29.87
CA GLY A 248 -20.11 6.24 -30.29
C GLY A 248 -21.01 6.94 -29.28
N THR A 249 -21.60 8.08 -29.66
CA THR A 249 -22.47 8.89 -28.78
C THR A 249 -23.95 8.79 -29.14
N GLU A 250 -24.31 7.98 -30.15
CA GLU A 250 -25.72 7.72 -30.49
C GLU A 250 -26.42 6.90 -29.40
N THR A 251 -25.64 6.14 -28.63
CA THR A 251 -26.08 5.39 -27.46
C THR A 251 -25.69 6.14 -26.19
N THR A 252 -26.49 5.98 -25.12
CA THR A 252 -26.14 6.52 -23.80
C THR A 252 -24.85 5.87 -23.30
N ALA A 253 -23.97 6.64 -22.66
CA ALA A 253 -22.74 6.13 -22.09
C ALA A 253 -23.05 5.08 -21.02
N ARG A 254 -22.83 3.81 -21.36
CA ARG A 254 -23.08 2.68 -20.46
C ARG A 254 -21.85 2.38 -19.62
N VAL A 255 -22.09 1.89 -18.41
CA VAL A 255 -21.05 1.39 -17.51
C VAL A 255 -21.39 -0.05 -17.20
N ASP A 256 -20.57 -0.97 -17.70
CA ASP A 256 -20.73 -2.41 -17.44
C ASP A 256 -20.32 -2.73 -15.99
N GLU A 257 -20.87 -3.79 -15.40
CA GLU A 257 -20.56 -4.16 -14.01
C GLU A 257 -19.07 -4.44 -13.80
N ASP A 258 -18.38 -5.04 -14.78
CA ASP A 258 -16.93 -5.31 -14.72
C ASP A 258 -16.05 -4.04 -14.74
N ASP A 259 -16.62 -2.86 -15.05
CA ASP A 259 -15.93 -1.57 -15.03
C ASP A 259 -16.29 -0.71 -13.82
N ARG A 260 -17.06 -1.27 -12.89
CA ARG A 260 -17.31 -0.64 -11.59
C ARG A 260 -16.17 -0.97 -10.65
N VAL A 261 -15.81 0.03 -9.85
CA VAL A 261 -14.89 -0.15 -8.73
C VAL A 261 -15.73 0.11 -7.49
N SER A 262 -15.84 -0.90 -6.64
CA SER A 262 -16.52 -0.80 -5.36
C SER A 262 -15.59 -0.16 -4.32
N LYS A 263 -16.18 0.40 -3.26
CA LYS A 263 -15.39 0.93 -2.13
C LYS A 263 -14.59 -0.17 -1.43
N ASP A 264 -15.03 -1.42 -1.51
CA ASP A 264 -14.36 -2.58 -0.89
C ASP A 264 -13.11 -3.01 -1.66
N GLU A 265 -12.99 -2.66 -2.94
CA GLU A 265 -11.78 -2.90 -3.74
C GLU A 265 -10.70 -1.84 -3.53
N ILE A 266 -11.07 -0.70 -2.94
CA ILE A 266 -10.15 0.35 -2.52
C ILE A 266 -9.65 0.01 -1.12
N ASP A 267 -8.35 -0.23 -0.99
CA ASP A 267 -7.74 -0.41 0.33
C ASP A 267 -7.58 0.97 1.00
N ASP A 268 -8.63 1.43 1.67
CA ASP A 268 -8.69 2.73 2.36
C ASP A 268 -8.07 2.69 3.78
N LYS A 269 -7.82 1.48 4.28
CA LYS A 269 -7.31 1.20 5.62
C LYS A 269 -6.23 0.11 5.54
N PRO A 270 -5.08 0.43 4.94
CA PRO A 270 -3.99 -0.52 4.88
C PRO A 270 -3.60 -0.96 6.29
N ILE A 271 -3.32 -2.26 6.46
CA ILE A 271 -2.76 -2.77 7.71
C ILE A 271 -1.35 -2.20 7.86
N LEU A 272 -1.13 -1.48 8.94
CA LEU A 272 0.10 -0.76 9.24
C LEU A 272 0.82 -1.42 10.42
N ALA A 273 2.15 -1.44 10.37
CA ALA A 273 3.00 -1.93 11.44
C ALA A 273 2.66 -1.27 12.78
N PHE A 274 2.52 0.07 12.78
CA PHE A 274 2.20 0.80 13.99
C PHE A 274 0.84 0.38 14.59
N GLY A 275 -0.15 0.06 13.74
CA GLY A 275 -1.46 -0.43 14.19
C GLY A 275 -1.33 -1.77 14.90
N CYS A 276 -0.67 -2.73 14.26
CA CYS A 276 -0.46 -4.07 14.79
C CYS A 276 0.34 -4.09 16.10
N VAL A 277 1.39 -3.28 16.17
CA VAL A 277 2.25 -3.21 17.36
C VAL A 277 1.52 -2.56 18.53
N ARG A 278 0.76 -1.48 18.29
CA ARG A 278 -0.01 -0.80 19.32
C ARG A 278 -1.08 -1.71 19.93
N GLU A 279 -1.87 -2.40 19.10
CA GLU A 279 -2.90 -3.34 19.56
C GLU A 279 -2.28 -4.42 20.47
N TRP A 280 -1.13 -4.97 20.06
CA TRP A 280 -0.41 -5.94 20.87
C TRP A 280 0.06 -5.38 22.22
N PHE A 281 0.58 -4.15 22.28
CA PHE A 281 0.98 -3.53 23.54
C PHE A 281 -0.19 -3.25 24.47
N GLU A 282 -1.33 -2.81 23.92
CA GLU A 282 -2.57 -2.60 24.69
C GLU A 282 -3.07 -3.93 25.30
N ASP A 283 -3.07 -5.00 24.50
CA ASP A 283 -3.42 -6.35 24.95
C ASP A 283 -2.45 -6.88 26.01
N ALA A 284 -1.14 -6.65 25.83
CA ALA A 284 -0.11 -7.07 26.79
C ALA A 284 -0.23 -6.31 28.13
N GLU A 285 -0.53 -5.02 28.12
CA GLU A 285 -0.76 -4.21 29.32
C GLU A 285 -2.04 -4.65 30.05
N GLU A 286 -3.11 -4.96 29.31
CA GLU A 286 -4.34 -5.50 29.87
C GLU A 286 -4.09 -6.88 30.52
N LEU A 287 -3.38 -7.77 29.84
CA LEU A 287 -3.02 -9.09 30.36
C LEU A 287 -2.14 -8.99 31.61
N TYR A 288 -1.14 -8.10 31.62
CA TYR A 288 -0.30 -7.85 32.79
C TYR A 288 -1.12 -7.31 33.97
N THR A 289 -2.04 -6.38 33.71
CA THR A 289 -2.94 -5.81 34.72
C THR A 289 -3.86 -6.87 35.32
N ARG A 290 -4.48 -7.71 34.48
CA ARG A 290 -5.32 -8.85 34.91
C ARG A 290 -4.53 -9.86 35.73
N PHE A 291 -3.31 -10.19 35.31
CA PHE A 291 -2.43 -11.11 36.03
C PHE A 291 -2.05 -10.59 37.42
N LYS A 292 -1.70 -9.30 37.52
CA LYS A 292 -1.37 -8.65 38.80
C LYS A 292 -2.58 -8.58 39.75
N ALA A 293 -3.79 -8.33 39.21
CA ALA A 293 -5.03 -8.33 39.98
C ALA A 293 -5.43 -9.74 40.46
N ALA A 294 -5.19 -10.78 39.66
CA ALA A 294 -5.43 -12.17 40.03
C ALA A 294 -4.39 -12.73 41.02
N SER A 295 -3.21 -12.10 41.08
CA SER A 295 -2.10 -12.46 41.98
C SER A 295 -2.12 -11.68 43.31
N SER A 296 -3.13 -10.83 43.53
CA SER A 296 -3.34 -10.03 44.76
C SER A 296 -4.54 -10.55 45.55
#